data_AF-A0A9D9M459-F1
#
_entry.id   AF-A0A9D9M459-F1
#
_cell.length_a   1.000
_cell.length_b   1.000
_cell.length_c   1.000
_cell.angle_alpha   90.00
_cell.angle_beta   90.00
_cell.angle_gamma   90.00
#
_symmetry.space_group_name_H-M   'P 1'
#
loop_
_entity.id
_entity.type
_entity.pdbx_description
1 polymer ?
#
loop_
_entity_poly.entity_id
_entity_poly.type
_entity_poly.pdbx_seq_one_letter_code
_entity_poly.pdbx_strand_id
1 'polypeptide(L)' 'APPFRKCEFEITFGEGISKVGEIVDLGVEYGIIQKSGSWFSYGDSRLAQGRDAVKKLLQDNPELCEELEAKIMQAISDQ' A
#
# COMPACT_ATOMS: atom_id res chain seq x y z
N ALA A 1 -0.92 -7.65 -22.21
CA ALA A 1 -1.14 -6.39 -21.49
C ALA A 1 -1.53 -5.29 -22.48
N PRO A 2 -2.53 -4.45 -22.18
CA PRO A 2 -2.92 -3.33 -23.04
C PRO A 2 -1.84 -2.24 -23.02
N PRO A 3 -1.43 -1.69 -24.16
CA PRO A 3 -0.57 -0.51 -24.18
C PRO A 3 -1.30 0.69 -23.53
N PHE A 4 -0.56 1.66 -22.98
CA PHE A 4 -1.06 2.93 -22.39
C PHE A 4 -1.46 2.97 -20.89
N ARG A 5 -0.97 2.07 -20.02
CA ARG A 5 -1.08 2.29 -18.56
C ARG A 5 -0.16 3.43 -18.12
N LYS A 6 -0.71 4.39 -17.37
CA LYS A 6 0.01 5.46 -16.68
C LYS A 6 0.13 5.10 -15.20
N CYS A 7 1.26 5.42 -14.58
CA CYS A 7 1.50 5.27 -13.15
C CYS A 7 2.11 6.59 -12.66
N GLU A 8 1.59 7.13 -11.57
CA GLU A 8 2.13 8.30 -10.88
C GLU A 8 2.76 7.83 -9.57
N PHE A 9 4.02 8.19 -9.34
CA PHE A 9 4.74 7.85 -8.12
C PHE A 9 5.45 9.09 -7.57
N GLU A 10 5.50 9.21 -6.25
CA GLU A 10 6.26 10.25 -5.57
C GLU A 10 7.70 9.77 -5.30
N ILE A 11 8.68 10.56 -5.76
CA ILE A 11 10.11 10.31 -5.48
C ILE A 11 10.51 11.08 -4.23
N THR A 12 10.89 10.37 -3.17
CA THR A 12 11.43 10.97 -1.94
C THR A 12 12.96 10.99 -2.02
N PHE A 13 13.57 12.17 -1.88
CA PHE A 13 15.02 12.34 -1.97
C PHE A 13 15.72 11.64 -0.79
N GLY A 14 16.48 10.58 -1.06
CA GLY A 14 17.23 9.80 -0.07
C GLY A 14 16.72 8.37 0.19
N GLU A 15 15.45 8.08 -0.11
CA GLU A 15 14.85 6.74 0.00
C GLU A 15 14.36 6.17 -1.36
N GLY A 16 14.27 7.01 -2.40
CA GLY A 16 13.80 6.59 -3.72
C GLY A 16 12.29 6.72 -3.88
N ILE A 17 11.68 5.84 -4.69
CA ILE A 17 10.22 5.79 -4.86
C ILE A 17 9.61 5.37 -3.53
N SER A 18 8.64 6.14 -3.02
CA SER A 18 7.89 5.77 -1.80
C SER A 18 6.93 4.61 -2.08
N LYS A 19 7.49 3.43 -2.38
CA LYS A 19 6.78 2.18 -2.69
C LYS A 19 5.75 1.85 -1.61
N VAL A 20 6.14 2.08 -0.36
CA VAL A 20 5.27 1.90 0.81
C VAL A 20 4.08 2.85 0.80
N GLY A 21 4.25 4.07 0.33
CA GLY A 21 3.18 5.04 0.20
C GLY A 21 2.13 4.61 -0.83
N GLU A 22 2.57 4.12 -2.00
CA GLU A 22 1.71 3.56 -3.03
C GLU A 22 1.00 2.28 -2.55
N ILE A 23 1.70 1.38 -1.85
CA ILE A 23 1.07 0.16 -1.30
C ILE A 23 -0.09 0.51 -0.36
N VAL A 24 0.05 1.54 0.47
CA VAL A 24 -1.05 1.96 1.34
C VAL A 24 -2.22 2.53 0.54
N ASP A 25 -1.96 3.34 -0.48
CA ASP A 25 -3.01 3.94 -1.30
C ASP A 25 -3.75 2.92 -2.14
N LEU A 26 -3.01 2.12 -2.92
CA LEU A 26 -3.56 1.05 -3.73
C LEU A 26 -4.23 0.00 -2.85
N GLY A 27 -3.65 -0.31 -1.68
CA GLY A 27 -4.24 -1.22 -0.72
C GLY A 27 -5.62 -0.75 -0.24
N VAL A 28 -5.79 0.55 0.02
CA VAL A 28 -7.10 1.12 0.37
C VAL A 28 -8.04 1.16 -0.84
N GLU A 29 -7.53 1.54 -2.02
CA GLU A 29 -8.30 1.62 -3.26
C GLU A 29 -8.89 0.26 -3.68
N TYR A 30 -8.09 -0.80 -3.61
CA TYR A 30 -8.51 -2.17 -3.89
C TYR A 30 -9.20 -2.88 -2.72
N GLY A 31 -9.42 -2.18 -1.59
CA GLY A 31 -10.13 -2.72 -0.42
C GLY A 31 -9.35 -3.78 0.37
N ILE A 32 -8.06 -3.96 0.10
CA ILE A 32 -7.15 -4.84 0.83
C ILE A 32 -6.88 -4.28 2.23
N ILE A 33 -6.67 -2.96 2.32
CA ILE A 33 -6.53 -2.22 3.56
C ILE A 33 -7.86 -1.50 3.85
N GLN A 34 -8.40 -1.75 5.04
CA GLN A 34 -9.64 -1.14 5.51
C GLN A 34 -9.34 0.13 6.29
N LYS A 35 -9.91 1.26 5.86
CA LYS A 35 -9.80 2.54 6.54
C LYS A 35 -11.08 2.88 7.30
N SER A 36 -11.02 2.84 8.62
CA SER A 36 -12.11 3.26 9.51
C SER A 36 -11.77 4.60 10.18
N GLY A 37 -12.18 5.69 9.53
CA GLY A 37 -11.84 7.05 9.95
C GLY A 37 -10.35 7.32 9.85
N SER A 38 -9.68 7.54 10.98
CA SER A 38 -8.22 7.71 11.06
C SER A 38 -7.46 6.40 11.24
N TRP A 39 -8.15 5.26 11.40
CA TRP A 39 -7.53 3.95 11.62
C TRP A 39 -7.43 3.14 10.34
N PHE A 40 -6.32 2.42 10.20
CA PHE A 40 -6.09 1.47 9.12
C PHE A 40 -5.98 0.06 9.69
N SER A 41 -6.62 -0.88 9.00
CA SER A 41 -6.66 -2.29 9.35
C SER A 41 -6.41 -3.13 8.10
N TYR A 42 -5.85 -4.32 8.28
CA TYR A 42 -5.62 -5.30 7.23
C TYR A 42 -6.18 -6.64 7.68
N GLY A 43 -7.18 -7.16 6.95
CA GLY A 43 -8.01 -8.28 7.43
C GLY A 43 -8.61 -7.95 8.79
N ASP A 44 -8.37 -8.81 9.78
CA ASP A 44 -8.81 -8.62 11.17
C ASP A 44 -7.79 -7.88 12.05
N SER A 45 -6.60 -7.59 11.52
CA SER A 45 -5.51 -6.96 12.27
C SER A 45 -5.53 -5.44 12.11
N ARG A 46 -5.37 -4.71 13.21
CA ARG A 46 -5.25 -3.25 13.20
C ARG A 46 -3.80 -2.86 12.94
N LEU A 47 -3.54 -2.11 11.86
CA LEU A 47 -2.18 -1.69 11.48
C LEU A 47 -1.73 -0.52 12.33
N ALA A 48 -2.29 0.67 12.09
CA ALA A 48 -1.93 1.88 12.80
C ALA A 48 -2.99 2.98 12.63
N GLN A 49 -2.87 4.03 13.44
CA GLN A 49 -3.65 5.25 13.29
C GLN A 49 -2.86 6.27 12.44
N GLY A 50 -3.47 6.73 11.36
CA GLY A 50 -2.86 7.68 10.44
C GLY A 50 -1.96 7.02 9.39
N ARG A 51 -1.88 7.66 8.23
CA ARG A 51 -1.18 7.10 7.07
C ARG A 51 0.32 6.95 7.32
N ASP A 52 0.95 7.95 7.93
CA ASP A 52 2.40 7.94 8.17
C ASP A 52 2.82 6.83 9.14
N ALA A 53 1.97 6.52 10.14
CA ALA A 53 2.21 5.42 11.06
C ALA A 53 2.13 4.05 10.36
N VAL A 54 1.20 3.88 9.40
CA VAL A 54 1.13 2.68 8.57
C VAL A 54 2.35 2.57 7.68
N LYS A 55 2.76 3.66 7.03
CA LYS A 55 3.99 3.67 6.20
C LYS A 55 5.19 3.22 7.02
N LYS A 56 5.37 3.78 8.21
CA LYS A 56 6.46 3.38 9.10
C LYS A 56 6.37 1.90 9.50
N LEU A 57 5.17 1.42 9.83
CA LEU A 57 4.96 0.01 10.16
C LEU A 57 5.34 -0.92 9.00
N LEU A 58 5.02 -0.55 7.76
CA LEU A 58 5.39 -1.33 6.58
C LEU A 58 6.88 -1.24 6.24
N GLN A 59 7.53 -0.10 6.50
CA GLN A 59 8.98 0.04 6.39
C GLN A 59 9.70 -0.85 7.43
N ASP A 60 9.17 -0.91 8.65
CA ASP A 60 9.71 -1.72 9.74
C ASP A 60 9.39 -3.22 9.57
N ASN A 61 8.38 -3.57 8.75
CA ASN A 61 7.92 -4.95 8.50
C ASN A 61 7.90 -5.26 6.98
N PRO A 62 9.07 -5.56 6.38
CA PRO A 62 9.16 -5.82 4.94
C PRO A 62 8.35 -7.04 4.49
N GLU A 63 8.18 -8.06 5.34
CA GLU A 63 7.36 -9.25 5.03
C GLU A 63 5.88 -8.87 4.79
N LEU A 64 5.33 -8.00 5.63
CA LEU A 64 3.96 -7.49 5.49
C LEU A 64 3.83 -6.60 4.25
N CYS A 65 4.86 -5.82 3.95
CA CYS A 65 4.93 -4.98 2.76
C CYS A 65 4.85 -5.82 1.48
N GLU A 66 5.66 -6.88 1.39
CA GLU A 66 5.64 -7.82 0.26
C GLU A 66 4.30 -8.57 0.13
N GLU A 67 3.70 -8.97 1.25
CA GLU A 67 2.38 -9.62 1.25
C GLU A 67 1.29 -8.70 0.68
N LEU A 68 1.25 -7.44 1.15
CA LEU A 68 0.29 -6.44 0.66
C LEU A 68 0.51 -6.13 -0.82
N GLU A 69 1.77 -5.96 -1.23
CA GLU A 69 2.13 -5.74 -2.63
C GLU A 69 1.65 -6.89 -3.53
N ALA A 70 1.89 -8.14 -3.13
CA ALA A 70 1.46 -9.30 -3.89
C ALA A 70 -0.07 -9.33 -4.06
N LYS A 71 -0.82 -9.02 -3.00
CA LYS A 71 -2.29 -8.94 -3.05
C LYS A 71 -2.79 -7.81 -3.95
N ILE A 72 -2.15 -6.65 -3.88
CA ILE A 72 -2.48 -5.49 -4.74
C ILE A 72 -2.22 -5.86 -6.21
N MET A 73 -1.08 -6.49 -6.50
CA MET A 73 -0.73 -6.88 -7.86
C MET A 73 -1.67 -7.96 -8.42
N GLN A 74 -2.13 -8.88 -7.58
CA GLN A 74 -3.21 -9.82 -7.94
C GLN A 74 -4.52 -9.09 -8.25
N ALA A 75 -4.95 -8.17 -7.38
CA ALA A 75 -6.17 -7.38 -7.60
C ALA A 75 -6.13 -6.56 -8.91
N ILE A 76 -4.95 -6.03 -9.28
CA ILE A 76 -4.73 -5.33 -10.56
C ILE A 76 -4.73 -6.28 -11.77
N SER A 77 -4.27 -7.52 -11.59
CA SER A 77 -4.15 -8.50 -12.68
C SER A 77 -5.45 -9.23 -12.98
N ASP A 78 -6.34 -9.37 -11.98
CA ASP A 78 -7.70 -9.91 -12.12
C ASP A 78 -8.71 -8.86 -12.68
N GLN A 79 -8.26 -7.63 -12.96
CA GLN A 79 -8.99 -6.57 -13.69
C GLN A 79 -8.53 -6.44 -15.14
#